data_AF-A0A162JJS9-F1
#
_entry.id   AF-A0A162JJS9-F1
#
_cell.length_a   1.000
_cell.length_b   1.000
_cell.length_c   1.000
_cell.angle_alpha   90.00
_cell.angle_beta   90.00
_cell.angle_gamma   90.00
#
_symmetry.space_group_name_H-M   'P 1'
#
loop_
_entity.id
_entity.type
_entity.pdbx_description
1 polymer ?
#
loop_
_entity_poly.entity_id
_entity_poly.type
_entity_poly.pdbx_seq_one_letter_code
_entity_poly.pdbx_strand_id
1 'polypeptide(L)'
;MKIRIDIDSLLDEIAPSIVSRGERYHHDGRVTILDADPHRVLARVEGTEPYITRLFIDRDGHVDGDCSCPAYENYGPCKHMVAVGLTILKTGLQPDPEIARTRARIRTHLKSLDVDTLVGIVLDCALTDPELYRRLDLTALPGDESDDDAFTRLARAIDAALPDVEDDGWLDADMAEGWTLSIDPILTALLTMIETGRAELARRLIDHIRAAACRLIIGMDGDNTPVIELFSRLDQLHLAACRAAPPPPLTLAERLFARDIIAPEEIGSRTIADYTDLLGPEGLASWRRLVVDAWAAEPVIAPRPDSGTFPEVSARRLALARIMDQIAEADGDVEARIAIRARTLTSPADYRKLVEFCLEADRPDAARHWLDEGIWLFEGRKQLVRDLIILKTRLETPAKAPSPPADTEIRARTDRIEALIATGGRPAYEQACQLLKQLAALRSPAAHATHLDEIRRRYRSRRVLMSLLDA
;
A
#
# COMPACT_ATOMS: atom_id res chain seq x y z
N MET A 1 -28.34 9.55 2.67
CA MET A 1 -27.74 9.38 1.33
C MET A 1 -28.32 8.11 0.73
N LYS A 2 -28.83 8.15 -0.50
CA LYS A 2 -29.11 6.91 -1.25
C LYS A 2 -27.79 6.48 -1.87
N ILE A 3 -27.25 5.33 -1.46
CA ILE A 3 -26.09 4.73 -2.14
C ILE A 3 -26.55 4.40 -3.55
N ARG A 4 -25.84 4.91 -4.56
CA ARG A 4 -26.10 4.59 -5.96
C ARG A 4 -25.32 3.33 -6.27
N ILE A 5 -26.03 2.22 -6.49
CA ILE A 5 -25.41 0.95 -6.84
C ILE A 5 -24.85 1.07 -8.26
N ASP A 6 -23.55 0.91 -8.41
CA ASP A 6 -22.85 0.92 -9.68
C ASP A 6 -22.50 -0.51 -10.08
N ILE A 7 -23.45 -1.18 -10.73
CA ILE A 7 -23.21 -2.56 -11.20
C ILE A 7 -22.21 -2.60 -12.36
N ASP A 8 -21.96 -1.47 -13.05
CA ASP A 8 -21.12 -1.47 -14.23
C ASP A 8 -19.67 -1.85 -13.84
N SER A 9 -19.25 -1.48 -12.62
CA SER A 9 -18.00 -1.96 -12.00
C SER A 9 -17.88 -3.49 -12.00
N LEU A 10 -18.93 -4.21 -11.61
CA LEU A 10 -18.99 -5.68 -11.62
C LEU A 10 -19.06 -6.23 -13.05
N LEU A 11 -19.72 -5.54 -13.98
CA LEU A 11 -19.90 -6.01 -15.35
C LEU A 11 -18.63 -5.88 -16.19
N ASP A 12 -17.83 -4.84 -15.95
CA ASP A 12 -16.59 -4.56 -16.69
C ASP A 12 -15.52 -5.65 -16.49
N GLU A 13 -15.57 -6.37 -15.37
CA GLU A 13 -14.67 -7.47 -15.04
C GLU A 13 -15.12 -8.82 -15.61
N ILE A 14 -16.36 -8.90 -16.14
CA ILE A 14 -16.99 -10.16 -16.54
C ILE A 14 -17.10 -10.26 -18.06
N ALA A 15 -16.63 -11.38 -18.61
CA ALA A 15 -16.74 -11.65 -20.04
C ALA A 15 -18.20 -11.50 -20.56
N PRO A 16 -18.44 -10.87 -21.73
CA PRO A 16 -19.80 -10.61 -22.23
C PRO A 16 -20.70 -11.85 -22.33
N SER A 17 -20.13 -13.02 -22.63
CA SER A 17 -20.85 -14.29 -22.68
C SER A 17 -21.38 -14.74 -21.31
N ILE A 18 -20.70 -14.40 -20.23
CA ILE A 18 -21.12 -14.67 -18.85
C ILE A 18 -22.19 -13.65 -18.44
N VAL A 19 -22.03 -12.38 -18.81
CA VAL A 19 -23.03 -11.32 -18.60
C VAL A 19 -24.36 -11.71 -19.23
N SER A 20 -24.38 -12.10 -20.51
CA SER A 20 -25.62 -12.54 -21.19
C SER A 20 -26.28 -13.76 -20.52
N ARG A 21 -25.51 -14.64 -19.88
CA ARG A 21 -26.07 -15.75 -19.09
C ARG A 21 -26.67 -15.25 -17.78
N GLY A 22 -26.05 -14.25 -17.14
CA GLY A 22 -26.58 -13.62 -15.94
C GLY A 22 -27.88 -12.88 -16.19
N GLU A 23 -27.95 -12.11 -17.29
CA GLU A 23 -29.18 -11.47 -17.77
C GLU A 23 -30.31 -12.47 -17.96
N ARG A 24 -30.02 -13.63 -18.56
CA ARG A 24 -30.99 -14.72 -18.69
C ARG A 24 -31.46 -15.25 -17.34
N TYR A 25 -30.57 -15.44 -16.38
CA TYR A 25 -30.94 -15.94 -15.04
C TYR A 25 -31.83 -14.94 -14.30
N HIS A 26 -31.52 -13.64 -14.42
CA HIS A 26 -32.38 -12.57 -13.93
C HIS A 26 -33.75 -12.59 -14.61
N HIS A 27 -33.77 -12.67 -15.95
CA HIS A 27 -35.00 -12.68 -16.73
C HIS A 27 -35.90 -13.88 -16.41
N ASP A 28 -35.30 -15.07 -16.24
CA ASP A 28 -35.98 -16.30 -15.86
C ASP A 28 -36.52 -16.29 -14.40
N GLY A 29 -36.24 -15.23 -13.61
CA GLY A 29 -36.70 -15.13 -12.22
C GLY A 29 -36.02 -16.13 -11.27
N ARG A 30 -34.78 -16.55 -11.57
CA ARG A 30 -34.04 -17.57 -10.79
C ARG A 30 -33.42 -17.04 -9.50
N VAL A 31 -33.54 -15.75 -9.24
CA VAL A 31 -32.90 -15.07 -8.11
C VAL A 31 -33.93 -14.84 -7.01
N THR A 32 -33.64 -15.37 -5.82
CA THR A 32 -34.39 -15.07 -4.60
C THR A 32 -33.50 -14.27 -3.65
N ILE A 33 -33.85 -13.01 -3.39
CA ILE A 33 -33.11 -12.19 -2.42
C ILE A 33 -33.49 -12.63 -1.00
N LEU A 34 -32.52 -13.15 -0.27
CA LEU A 34 -32.70 -13.64 1.10
C LEU A 34 -32.58 -12.51 2.13
N ASP A 35 -31.62 -11.62 1.90
CA ASP A 35 -31.36 -10.42 2.68
C ASP A 35 -30.80 -9.32 1.80
N ALA A 36 -31.12 -8.06 2.13
CA ALA A 36 -30.57 -6.91 1.43
C ALA A 36 -30.56 -5.69 2.35
N ASP A 37 -29.40 -5.06 2.46
CA ASP A 37 -29.17 -3.78 3.11
C ASP A 37 -28.26 -2.91 2.22
N PRO A 38 -27.98 -1.63 2.58
CA PRO A 38 -27.15 -0.73 1.79
C PRO A 38 -25.72 -1.21 1.48
N HIS A 39 -25.18 -2.17 2.23
CA HIS A 39 -23.81 -2.64 2.14
C HIS A 39 -23.69 -4.11 1.72
N ARG A 40 -24.76 -4.89 1.85
CA ARG A 40 -24.73 -6.32 1.56
C ARG A 40 -26.03 -6.84 1.00
N VAL A 41 -25.92 -7.69 -0.01
CA VAL A 41 -27.03 -8.47 -0.58
C VAL A 41 -26.68 -9.95 -0.46
N LEU A 42 -27.60 -10.73 0.10
CA LEU A 42 -27.52 -12.19 0.14
C LEU A 42 -28.66 -12.76 -0.69
N ALA A 43 -28.33 -13.55 -1.69
CA ALA A 43 -29.31 -14.16 -2.59
C ALA A 43 -29.06 -15.65 -2.79
N ARG A 44 -30.13 -16.36 -3.11
CA ARG A 44 -30.09 -17.71 -3.65
C ARG A 44 -30.38 -17.65 -5.14
N VAL A 45 -29.57 -18.33 -5.94
CA VAL A 45 -29.72 -18.38 -7.39
C VAL A 45 -29.87 -19.82 -7.84
N GLU A 46 -31.00 -20.13 -8.49
CA GLU A 46 -31.32 -21.48 -8.97
C GLU A 46 -30.52 -21.82 -10.24
N GLY A 47 -29.53 -22.70 -10.11
CA GLY A 47 -28.71 -23.21 -11.20
C GLY A 47 -28.95 -24.69 -11.48
N THR A 48 -27.87 -25.46 -11.59
CA THR A 48 -27.92 -26.93 -11.49
C THR A 48 -28.30 -27.39 -10.08
N GLU A 49 -27.97 -26.55 -9.11
CA GLU A 49 -28.32 -26.63 -7.69
C GLU A 49 -28.48 -25.18 -7.19
N PRO A 50 -29.08 -24.95 -6.01
CA PRO A 50 -29.19 -23.61 -5.46
C PRO A 50 -27.82 -23.11 -5.00
N TYR A 51 -27.35 -22.01 -5.58
CA TYR A 51 -26.11 -21.35 -5.17
C TYR A 51 -26.39 -20.13 -4.31
N ILE A 52 -25.56 -19.91 -3.29
CA ILE A 52 -25.57 -18.71 -2.47
C ILE A 52 -24.64 -17.68 -3.11
N THR A 53 -25.16 -16.50 -3.36
CA THR A 53 -24.41 -15.37 -3.92
C THR A 53 -24.50 -14.21 -2.95
N ARG A 54 -23.35 -13.62 -2.63
CA ARG A 54 -23.23 -12.44 -1.78
C ARG A 54 -22.66 -11.32 -2.62
N LEU A 55 -23.28 -10.15 -2.54
CA LEU A 55 -22.70 -8.91 -3.09
C LEU A 55 -22.42 -7.96 -1.93
N PHE A 56 -21.26 -7.31 -1.97
CA PHE A 56 -20.83 -6.26 -1.07
C PHE A 56 -20.82 -4.94 -1.81
N ILE A 57 -21.36 -3.90 -1.17
CA ILE A 57 -21.51 -2.56 -1.75
C ILE A 57 -20.77 -1.58 -0.86
N ASP A 58 -19.72 -0.99 -1.41
CA ASP A 58 -18.92 0.00 -0.68
C ASP A 58 -19.62 1.37 -0.60
N ARG A 59 -18.91 2.37 -0.06
CA ARG A 59 -19.45 3.73 0.11
C ARG A 59 -19.58 4.48 -1.22
N ASP A 60 -18.78 4.11 -2.21
CA ASP A 60 -18.74 4.71 -3.54
C ASP A 60 -19.72 4.02 -4.50
N GLY A 61 -20.36 2.93 -4.05
CA GLY A 61 -21.37 2.17 -4.76
C GLY A 61 -20.81 1.03 -5.62
N HIS A 62 -19.51 0.74 -5.51
CA HIS A 62 -18.86 -0.35 -6.22
C HIS A 62 -19.36 -1.69 -5.67
N VAL A 63 -19.54 -2.64 -6.57
CA VAL A 63 -20.12 -3.94 -6.26
C VAL A 63 -19.07 -5.02 -6.45
N ASP A 64 -18.73 -5.68 -5.35
CA ASP A 64 -17.94 -6.91 -5.34
C ASP A 64 -18.78 -8.05 -4.75
N GLY A 65 -18.27 -9.28 -4.72
CA GLY A 65 -18.98 -10.38 -4.10
C GLY A 65 -18.37 -11.75 -4.28
N ASP A 66 -19.02 -12.71 -3.64
CA ASP A 66 -18.70 -14.13 -3.70
C ASP A 66 -19.89 -14.97 -4.15
N CYS A 67 -19.62 -16.14 -4.73
CA CYS A 67 -20.66 -17.10 -5.08
C CYS A 67 -20.20 -18.52 -4.74
N SER A 68 -21.08 -19.30 -4.11
CA SER A 68 -20.82 -20.70 -3.76
C SER A 68 -20.82 -21.66 -4.97
N CYS A 69 -20.73 -21.15 -6.19
CA CYS A 69 -20.78 -21.97 -7.39
C CYS A 69 -19.37 -22.36 -7.85
N PRO A 70 -19.19 -23.55 -8.45
CA PRO A 70 -17.87 -24.00 -8.90
C PRO A 70 -17.19 -23.04 -9.88
N ALA A 71 -17.97 -22.27 -10.65
CA ALA A 71 -17.40 -21.32 -11.59
C ALA A 71 -16.71 -20.13 -10.90
N TYR A 72 -17.14 -19.76 -9.69
CA TYR A 72 -16.53 -18.66 -8.95
C TYR A 72 -15.16 -19.03 -8.40
N GLU A 73 -15.08 -20.21 -7.77
CA GLU A 73 -13.82 -20.77 -7.27
C GLU A 73 -12.77 -20.94 -8.37
N ASN A 74 -13.18 -21.33 -9.58
CA ASN A 74 -12.24 -21.61 -10.68
C ASN A 74 -11.92 -20.40 -11.56
N TYR A 75 -12.80 -19.40 -11.64
CA TYR A 75 -12.72 -18.35 -12.66
C TYR A 75 -13.14 -16.95 -12.17
N GLY A 76 -13.46 -16.77 -10.89
CA GLY A 76 -13.88 -15.50 -10.32
C GLY A 76 -15.33 -15.10 -10.67
N PRO A 77 -15.63 -13.78 -10.79
CA PRO A 77 -17.00 -13.28 -10.90
C PRO A 77 -17.87 -14.00 -11.94
N CYS A 78 -19.05 -14.45 -11.50
CA CYS A 78 -19.86 -15.40 -12.25
C CYS A 78 -21.24 -14.84 -12.67
N LYS A 79 -21.92 -15.55 -13.56
CA LYS A 79 -23.29 -15.21 -14.03
C LYS A 79 -24.31 -15.02 -12.90
N HIS A 80 -24.12 -15.67 -11.74
CA HIS A 80 -25.05 -15.52 -10.62
C HIS A 80 -24.91 -14.15 -9.96
N MET A 81 -23.69 -13.60 -9.85
CA MET A 81 -23.44 -12.25 -9.34
C MET A 81 -24.11 -11.21 -10.23
N VAL A 82 -23.94 -11.34 -11.55
CA VAL A 82 -24.64 -10.52 -12.56
C VAL A 82 -26.16 -10.58 -12.36
N ALA A 83 -26.72 -11.79 -12.24
CA ALA A 83 -28.16 -11.96 -12.07
C ALA A 83 -28.68 -11.30 -10.79
N VAL A 84 -27.94 -11.39 -9.68
CA VAL A 84 -28.30 -10.76 -8.41
C VAL A 84 -28.22 -9.24 -8.51
N GLY A 85 -27.15 -8.70 -9.06
CA GLY A 85 -26.99 -7.26 -9.24
C GLY A 85 -28.11 -6.66 -10.12
N LEU A 86 -28.45 -7.30 -11.23
CA LEU A 86 -29.56 -6.87 -12.08
C LEU A 86 -30.92 -6.94 -11.34
N THR A 87 -31.08 -7.95 -10.48
CA THR A 87 -32.29 -8.11 -9.67
C THR A 87 -32.45 -6.95 -8.69
N ILE A 88 -31.40 -6.59 -7.93
CA ILE A 88 -31.48 -5.49 -6.96
C ILE A 88 -31.59 -4.12 -7.63
N LEU A 89 -31.08 -3.93 -8.85
CA LEU A 89 -31.34 -2.70 -9.62
C LEU A 89 -32.82 -2.55 -9.98
N LYS A 90 -33.49 -3.66 -10.28
CA LYS A 90 -34.92 -3.69 -10.63
C LYS A 90 -35.82 -3.58 -9.41
N THR A 91 -35.53 -4.31 -8.34
CA THR A 91 -36.41 -4.44 -7.17
C THR A 91 -36.03 -3.51 -6.02
N GLY A 92 -34.87 -2.87 -6.09
CA GLY A 92 -34.23 -2.22 -4.95
C GLY A 92 -33.61 -3.22 -3.98
N LEU A 93 -32.92 -2.68 -2.96
CA LEU A 93 -32.30 -3.44 -1.86
C LEU A 93 -33.37 -3.91 -0.86
N GLN A 94 -34.17 -4.89 -1.27
CA GLN A 94 -35.17 -5.51 -0.41
C GLN A 94 -35.15 -7.03 -0.57
N PRO A 95 -35.30 -7.79 0.54
CA PRO A 95 -35.52 -9.22 0.46
C PRO A 95 -36.86 -9.54 -0.21
N ASP A 96 -36.97 -10.75 -0.77
CA ASP A 96 -38.23 -11.22 -1.32
C ASP A 96 -39.36 -11.14 -0.27
N PRO A 97 -40.58 -10.69 -0.62
CA PRO A 97 -41.68 -10.51 0.34
C PRO A 97 -42.04 -11.76 1.16
N GLU A 98 -41.90 -12.96 0.59
CA GLU A 98 -42.13 -14.21 1.31
C GLU A 98 -40.99 -14.52 2.30
N ILE A 99 -39.74 -14.31 1.89
CA ILE A 99 -38.59 -14.42 2.78
C ILE A 99 -38.69 -13.40 3.93
N ALA A 100 -39.04 -12.16 3.63
CA ALA A 100 -39.23 -11.11 4.62
C ALA A 100 -40.30 -11.50 5.67
N ARG A 101 -41.45 -12.01 5.21
CA ARG A 101 -42.53 -12.49 6.10
C ARG A 101 -42.10 -13.68 6.94
N THR A 102 -41.39 -14.64 6.35
CA THR A 102 -40.87 -15.81 7.05
C THR A 102 -39.82 -15.42 8.09
N ARG A 103 -38.87 -14.55 7.75
CA ARG A 103 -37.89 -14.00 8.69
C ARG A 103 -38.55 -13.21 9.83
N ALA A 104 -39.58 -12.43 9.55
CA ALA A 104 -40.34 -11.71 10.57
C ALA A 104 -41.06 -12.66 11.56
N ARG A 105 -41.65 -13.75 11.03
CA ARG A 105 -42.23 -14.83 11.85
C ARG A 105 -41.17 -15.52 12.71
N ILE A 106 -40.05 -15.94 12.12
CA ILE A 106 -38.93 -16.58 12.83
C ILE A 106 -38.40 -15.65 13.92
N ARG A 107 -38.16 -14.37 13.60
CA ARG A 107 -37.69 -13.36 14.57
C ARG A 107 -38.66 -13.18 15.72
N THR A 108 -39.96 -13.14 15.45
CA THR A 108 -41.00 -13.05 16.49
C THR A 108 -41.00 -14.28 17.39
N HIS A 109 -40.87 -15.47 16.81
CA HIS A 109 -40.78 -16.71 17.55
C HIS A 109 -39.51 -16.76 18.43
N LEU A 110 -38.33 -16.47 17.87
CA LEU A 110 -37.07 -16.44 18.63
C LEU A 110 -37.14 -15.44 19.80
N LYS A 111 -37.76 -14.27 19.60
CA LYS A 111 -37.97 -13.29 20.68
C LYS A 111 -38.92 -13.75 21.79
N SER A 112 -39.75 -14.76 21.54
CA SER A 112 -40.68 -15.31 22.53
C SER A 112 -40.05 -16.42 23.38
N LEU A 113 -38.90 -16.96 22.96
CA LEU A 113 -38.17 -17.99 23.69
C LEU A 113 -37.39 -17.37 24.86
N ASP A 114 -37.18 -18.16 25.90
CA ASP A 114 -36.23 -17.82 26.95
C ASP A 114 -34.77 -17.92 26.46
N VAL A 115 -33.86 -17.38 27.26
CA VAL A 115 -32.43 -17.30 26.93
C VAL A 115 -31.82 -18.69 26.79
N ASP A 116 -32.15 -19.63 27.68
CA ASP A 116 -31.57 -20.97 27.68
C ASP A 116 -31.95 -21.76 26.42
N THR A 117 -33.20 -21.63 25.98
CA THR A 117 -33.67 -22.25 24.73
C THR A 117 -32.97 -21.64 23.52
N LEU A 118 -32.79 -20.31 23.50
CA LEU A 118 -32.03 -19.64 22.43
C LEU A 118 -30.57 -20.07 22.40
N VAL A 119 -29.92 -20.19 23.56
CA VAL A 119 -28.55 -20.70 23.68
C VAL A 119 -28.47 -22.13 23.15
N GLY A 120 -29.42 -23.01 23.51
CA GLY A 120 -29.50 -24.38 23.00
C GLY A 120 -29.58 -24.43 21.46
N ILE A 121 -30.46 -23.63 20.86
CA ILE A 121 -30.59 -23.55 19.39
C ILE A 121 -29.27 -23.10 18.74
N VAL A 122 -28.61 -22.07 19.29
CA VAL A 122 -27.35 -21.55 18.74
C VAL A 122 -26.23 -22.58 18.88
N LEU A 123 -26.16 -23.29 20.01
CA LEU A 123 -25.18 -24.36 20.22
C LEU A 123 -25.42 -25.53 19.26
N ASP A 124 -26.67 -25.95 19.06
CA ASP A 124 -27.01 -27.00 18.09
C ASP A 124 -26.59 -26.60 16.67
N CYS A 125 -26.85 -25.35 16.27
CA CYS A 125 -26.36 -24.83 15.00
C CYS A 125 -24.84 -24.85 14.92
N ALA A 126 -24.15 -24.38 15.96
CA ALA A 126 -22.68 -24.33 16.00
C ALA A 126 -22.06 -25.73 15.92
N LEU A 127 -22.62 -26.73 16.60
CA LEU A 127 -22.12 -28.11 16.54
C LEU A 127 -22.23 -28.74 15.14
N THR A 128 -23.09 -28.19 14.28
CA THR A 128 -23.21 -28.61 12.87
C THR A 128 -22.46 -27.72 11.88
N ASP A 129 -21.93 -26.58 12.34
CA ASP A 129 -21.23 -25.58 11.53
C ASP A 129 -19.86 -25.28 12.18
N PRO A 130 -18.77 -25.92 11.69
CA PRO A 130 -17.44 -25.78 12.28
C PRO A 130 -16.95 -24.33 12.37
N GLU A 131 -17.32 -23.48 11.41
CA GLU A 131 -16.89 -22.08 11.40
C GLU A 131 -17.64 -21.25 12.45
N LEU A 132 -18.95 -21.50 12.60
CA LEU A 132 -19.73 -20.89 13.67
C LEU A 132 -19.22 -21.34 15.05
N TYR A 133 -18.92 -22.64 15.22
CA TYR A 133 -18.36 -23.17 16.47
C TYR A 133 -17.05 -22.48 16.83
N ARG A 134 -16.11 -22.44 15.89
CA ARG A 134 -14.80 -21.80 16.06
C ARG A 134 -14.94 -20.33 16.44
N ARG A 135 -15.80 -19.58 15.75
CA ARG A 135 -16.02 -18.15 16.04
C ARG A 135 -16.61 -17.91 17.42
N LEU A 136 -17.56 -18.74 17.87
CA LEU A 136 -18.12 -18.65 19.21
C LEU A 136 -17.07 -19.00 20.28
N ASP A 137 -16.27 -20.04 20.08
CA ASP A 137 -15.19 -20.41 21.01
C ASP A 137 -14.14 -19.30 21.16
N LEU A 138 -13.72 -18.69 20.05
CA LEU A 138 -12.74 -17.60 20.04
C LEU A 138 -13.21 -16.32 20.74
N THR A 139 -14.52 -16.10 20.81
CA THR A 139 -15.12 -14.94 21.48
C THR A 139 -15.61 -15.23 22.89
N ALA A 140 -15.71 -16.51 23.25
CA ALA A 140 -16.10 -16.94 24.59
C ALA A 140 -15.00 -16.60 25.60
N LEU A 141 -15.38 -15.82 26.62
CA LEU A 141 -14.56 -15.46 27.77
C LEU A 141 -15.32 -15.79 29.05
N PRO A 142 -15.29 -17.07 29.50
CA PRO A 142 -15.91 -17.45 30.76
C PRO A 142 -15.34 -16.61 31.91
N GLY A 143 -16.22 -16.09 32.77
CA GLY A 143 -15.81 -15.19 33.86
C GLY A 143 -14.98 -15.88 34.96
N ASP A 144 -14.98 -17.20 35.00
CA ASP A 144 -14.20 -18.06 35.89
C ASP A 144 -12.89 -18.58 35.25
N GLU A 145 -12.68 -18.36 33.95
CA GLU A 145 -11.45 -18.76 33.25
C GLU A 145 -10.29 -17.85 33.65
N SER A 146 -9.18 -18.46 34.08
CA SER A 146 -7.96 -17.70 34.39
C SER A 146 -7.37 -17.01 33.16
N ASP A 147 -6.62 -15.93 33.34
CA ASP A 147 -5.93 -15.24 32.24
C ASP A 147 -4.92 -16.16 31.53
N ASP A 148 -4.30 -17.10 32.26
CA ASP A 148 -3.33 -18.03 31.67
C ASP A 148 -3.99 -19.12 30.83
N ASP A 149 -5.14 -19.64 31.26
CA ASP A 149 -5.89 -20.63 30.49
C ASP A 149 -6.49 -20.01 29.23
N ALA A 150 -7.09 -18.81 29.36
CA ALA A 150 -7.62 -18.04 28.24
C ALA A 150 -6.52 -17.72 27.22
N PHE A 151 -5.35 -17.27 27.69
CA PHE A 151 -4.19 -17.02 26.83
C PHE A 151 -3.77 -18.29 26.08
N THR A 152 -3.62 -19.42 26.79
CA THR A 152 -3.17 -20.68 26.20
C THR A 152 -4.13 -21.18 25.13
N ARG A 153 -5.44 -21.13 25.39
CA ARG A 153 -6.48 -21.56 24.45
C ARG A 153 -6.49 -20.69 23.20
N LEU A 154 -6.52 -19.37 23.36
CA LEU A 154 -6.58 -18.43 22.24
C LEU A 154 -5.27 -18.39 21.44
N ALA A 155 -4.10 -18.42 22.10
CA ALA A 155 -2.81 -18.51 21.42
C ALA A 155 -2.70 -19.78 20.57
N ARG A 156 -3.14 -20.93 21.10
CA ARG A 156 -3.19 -22.17 20.32
C ARG A 156 -4.11 -22.04 19.11
N ALA A 157 -5.25 -21.38 19.24
CA ALA A 157 -6.17 -21.20 18.12
C ALA A 157 -5.62 -20.23 17.05
N ILE A 158 -4.88 -19.19 17.46
CA ILE A 158 -4.14 -18.30 16.55
C ILE A 158 -3.08 -19.07 15.78
N ASP A 159 -2.29 -19.89 16.49
CA ASP A 159 -1.19 -20.64 15.89
C ASP A 159 -1.69 -21.77 14.98
N ALA A 160 -2.77 -22.46 15.36
CA ALA A 160 -3.36 -23.54 14.55
C ALA A 160 -4.03 -23.04 13.26
N ALA A 161 -4.35 -21.75 13.19
CA ALA A 161 -4.89 -21.13 11.98
C ALA A 161 -3.78 -20.64 11.02
N LEU A 162 -2.53 -20.56 11.47
CA LEU A 162 -1.44 -20.10 10.61
C LEU A 162 -1.28 -21.05 9.43
N PRO A 163 -1.10 -20.51 8.21
CA PRO A 163 -0.79 -21.33 7.06
C PRO A 163 0.55 -22.02 7.24
N ASP A 164 0.65 -23.26 6.76
CA ASP A 164 1.92 -23.94 6.62
C ASP A 164 2.76 -23.18 5.60
N VAL A 165 3.97 -22.78 6.00
CA VAL A 165 4.94 -22.19 5.08
C VAL A 165 5.57 -23.34 4.28
N GLU A 166 5.55 -23.23 2.95
CA GLU A 166 6.17 -24.24 2.10
C GLU A 166 7.68 -24.36 2.38
N ASP A 167 8.29 -25.50 2.01
CA ASP A 167 9.71 -25.77 2.27
C ASP A 167 10.67 -24.73 1.64
N ASP A 168 10.21 -23.98 0.63
CA ASP A 168 10.96 -22.90 -0.01
C ASP A 168 10.81 -21.53 0.68
N GLY A 169 9.99 -21.45 1.73
CA GLY A 169 9.76 -20.25 2.51
C GLY A 169 8.70 -19.31 1.93
N TRP A 170 8.02 -19.70 0.84
CA TRP A 170 7.02 -18.86 0.18
C TRP A 170 5.64 -19.01 0.84
N LEU A 171 4.92 -17.88 0.92
CA LEU A 171 3.55 -17.81 1.41
C LEU A 171 2.67 -17.01 0.45
N ASP A 172 1.56 -17.63 0.03
CA ASP A 172 0.52 -16.98 -0.78
C ASP A 172 -0.18 -15.86 0.01
N ALA A 173 -0.37 -14.71 -0.63
CA ALA A 173 -1.08 -13.57 -0.04
C ALA A 173 -2.53 -13.91 0.35
N ASP A 174 -3.20 -14.77 -0.43
CA ASP A 174 -4.57 -15.21 -0.14
C ASP A 174 -4.61 -16.03 1.16
N MET A 175 -3.55 -16.79 1.47
CA MET A 175 -3.43 -17.57 2.70
C MET A 175 -3.20 -16.67 3.91
N ALA A 176 -2.41 -15.60 3.74
CA ALA A 176 -2.22 -14.59 4.78
C ALA A 176 -3.53 -13.82 5.05
N GLU A 177 -4.28 -13.46 4.01
CA GLU A 177 -5.61 -12.85 4.15
C GLU A 177 -6.59 -13.80 4.86
N GLY A 178 -6.63 -15.07 4.45
CA GLY A 178 -7.43 -16.10 5.12
C GLY A 178 -7.12 -16.21 6.62
N TRP A 179 -5.84 -16.15 7.00
CA TRP A 179 -5.45 -16.12 8.41
C TRP A 179 -5.92 -14.85 9.13
N THR A 180 -5.72 -13.66 8.55
CA THR A 180 -6.15 -12.40 9.20
C THR A 180 -7.66 -12.36 9.45
N LEU A 181 -8.46 -12.85 8.50
CA LEU A 181 -9.91 -13.02 8.64
C LEU A 181 -10.27 -14.04 9.72
N SER A 182 -9.52 -15.15 9.79
CA SER A 182 -9.80 -16.21 10.77
C SER A 182 -9.67 -15.73 12.22
N ILE A 183 -8.76 -14.79 12.50
CA ILE A 183 -8.51 -14.26 13.85
C ILE A 183 -9.31 -13.00 14.19
N ASP A 184 -10.07 -12.43 13.25
CA ASP A 184 -10.91 -11.25 13.47
C ASP A 184 -11.88 -11.36 14.67
N PRO A 185 -12.46 -12.54 14.98
CA PRO A 185 -13.25 -12.73 16.19
C PRO A 185 -12.45 -12.47 17.48
N ILE A 186 -11.16 -12.83 17.50
CA ILE A 186 -10.27 -12.56 18.63
C ILE A 186 -10.02 -11.05 18.73
N LEU A 187 -9.80 -10.36 17.60
CA LEU A 187 -9.62 -8.91 17.59
C LEU A 187 -10.85 -8.18 18.16
N THR A 188 -12.04 -8.68 17.85
CA THR A 188 -13.29 -8.19 18.44
C THR A 188 -13.34 -8.46 19.95
N ALA A 189 -12.95 -9.66 20.38
CA ALA A 189 -12.91 -10.03 21.78
C ALA A 189 -11.89 -9.21 22.59
N LEU A 190 -10.76 -8.80 22.00
CA LEU A 190 -9.75 -7.97 22.66
C LEU A 190 -10.34 -6.66 23.20
N LEU A 191 -11.25 -6.01 22.46
CA LEU A 191 -11.90 -4.79 22.94
C LEU A 191 -12.74 -5.07 24.20
N THR A 192 -13.55 -6.14 24.17
CA THR A 192 -14.31 -6.59 25.34
C THR A 192 -13.40 -6.94 26.51
N MET A 193 -12.26 -7.59 26.30
CA MET A 193 -11.28 -7.89 27.35
C MET A 193 -10.75 -6.60 27.99
N ILE A 194 -10.45 -5.58 27.19
CA ILE A 194 -9.98 -4.28 27.68
C ILE A 194 -11.06 -3.60 28.53
N GLU A 195 -12.31 -3.58 28.05
CA GLU A 195 -13.43 -2.94 28.73
C GLU A 195 -13.87 -3.67 30.02
N THR A 196 -13.67 -4.98 30.08
CA THR A 196 -14.03 -5.83 31.24
C THR A 196 -12.89 -6.00 32.25
N GLY A 197 -11.77 -5.30 32.07
CA GLY A 197 -10.66 -5.27 33.03
C GLY A 197 -9.58 -6.36 32.83
N ARG A 198 -9.62 -7.12 31.75
CA ARG A 198 -8.61 -8.13 31.36
C ARG A 198 -7.55 -7.57 30.41
N ALA A 199 -7.08 -6.34 30.68
CA ALA A 199 -6.17 -5.63 29.77
C ALA A 199 -4.75 -6.24 29.67
N GLU A 200 -4.23 -6.93 30.69
CA GLU A 200 -2.95 -7.65 30.56
C GLU A 200 -3.08 -8.87 29.65
N LEU A 201 -4.16 -9.66 29.77
CA LEU A 201 -4.47 -10.75 28.84
C LEU A 201 -4.55 -10.21 27.40
N ALA A 202 -5.27 -9.11 27.19
CA ALA A 202 -5.37 -8.49 25.88
C ALA A 202 -3.98 -8.10 25.33
N ARG A 203 -3.11 -7.49 26.14
CA ARG A 203 -1.72 -7.15 25.73
C ARG A 203 -0.92 -8.38 25.33
N ARG A 204 -0.96 -9.45 26.14
CA ARG A 204 -0.26 -10.71 25.82
C ARG A 204 -0.73 -11.31 24.50
N LEU A 205 -2.04 -11.34 24.26
CA LEU A 205 -2.60 -11.85 23.00
C LEU A 205 -2.23 -10.96 21.82
N ILE A 206 -2.23 -9.64 21.97
CA ILE A 206 -1.78 -8.72 20.93
C ILE A 206 -0.31 -9.01 20.58
N ASP A 207 0.57 -9.13 21.57
CA ASP A 207 1.98 -9.46 21.35
C ASP A 207 2.15 -10.81 20.63
N HIS A 208 1.33 -11.81 20.98
CA HIS A 208 1.32 -13.11 20.31
C HIS A 208 0.87 -13.03 18.85
N ILE A 209 -0.25 -12.34 18.56
CA ILE A 209 -0.75 -12.13 17.20
C ILE A 209 0.28 -11.38 16.37
N ARG A 210 0.92 -10.34 16.93
CA ARG A 210 1.97 -9.60 16.24
C ARG A 210 3.15 -10.49 15.88
N ALA A 211 3.62 -11.30 16.83
CA ALA A 211 4.71 -12.23 16.58
C ALA A 211 4.36 -13.26 15.50
N ALA A 212 3.10 -13.71 15.44
CA ALA A 212 2.59 -14.56 14.38
C ALA A 212 2.55 -13.84 13.02
N ALA A 213 2.00 -12.63 12.97
CA ALA A 213 1.92 -11.82 11.75
C ALA A 213 3.30 -11.44 11.19
N CYS A 214 4.31 -11.19 12.05
CA CYS A 214 5.69 -10.96 11.61
C CYS A 214 6.29 -12.17 10.89
N ARG A 215 5.85 -13.40 11.17
CA ARG A 215 6.34 -14.58 10.44
C ARG A 215 5.78 -14.66 9.04
N LEU A 216 4.54 -14.21 8.84
CA LEU A 216 3.87 -14.25 7.53
C LEU A 216 4.52 -13.26 6.56
N ILE A 217 4.72 -12.01 6.99
CA ILE A 217 5.23 -10.95 6.11
C ILE A 217 6.66 -11.20 5.60
N ILE A 218 7.45 -12.02 6.29
CA ILE A 218 8.80 -12.40 5.87
C ILE A 218 8.76 -13.42 4.72
N GLY A 219 7.72 -14.25 4.64
CA GLY A 219 7.57 -15.28 3.60
C GLY A 219 6.75 -14.84 2.38
N MET A 220 6.23 -13.62 2.37
CA MET A 220 5.35 -13.12 1.32
C MET A 220 6.12 -12.29 0.29
N ASP A 221 6.14 -12.74 -0.96
CA ASP A 221 6.45 -11.91 -2.12
C ASP A 221 5.14 -11.38 -2.71
N GLY A 222 4.77 -10.12 -2.42
CA GLY A 222 3.54 -9.54 -2.97
C GLY A 222 2.90 -8.44 -2.13
N ASP A 223 1.58 -8.35 -2.22
CA ASP A 223 0.78 -7.37 -1.48
C ASP A 223 0.67 -7.78 -0.01
N ASN A 224 1.32 -7.00 0.86
CA ASN A 224 1.29 -7.19 2.31
C ASN A 224 0.16 -6.40 3.00
N THR A 225 -0.73 -5.75 2.24
CA THR A 225 -1.75 -4.83 2.76
C THR A 225 -2.61 -5.43 3.88
N PRO A 226 -3.17 -6.65 3.77
CA PRO A 226 -4.00 -7.22 4.84
C PRO A 226 -3.25 -7.36 6.17
N VAL A 227 -1.98 -7.75 6.11
CA VAL A 227 -1.13 -7.90 7.30
C VAL A 227 -0.74 -6.53 7.87
N ILE A 228 -0.42 -5.54 7.03
CA ILE A 228 -0.12 -4.17 7.46
C ILE A 228 -1.34 -3.52 8.15
N GLU A 229 -2.55 -3.72 7.63
CA GLU A 229 -3.78 -3.24 8.25
C GLU A 229 -4.04 -3.90 9.61
N LEU A 230 -3.78 -5.21 9.73
CA LEU A 230 -3.83 -5.92 11.00
C LEU A 230 -2.89 -5.29 12.03
N PHE A 231 -1.64 -4.99 11.67
CA PHE A 231 -0.69 -4.33 12.57
C PHE A 231 -1.21 -2.98 13.08
N SER A 232 -1.82 -2.19 12.19
CA SER A 232 -2.44 -0.91 12.54
C SER A 232 -3.56 -1.05 13.56
N ARG A 233 -4.41 -2.08 13.43
CA ARG A 233 -5.48 -2.41 14.39
C ARG A 233 -4.91 -2.87 15.73
N LEU A 234 -3.92 -3.76 15.70
CA LEU A 234 -3.25 -4.29 16.90
C LEU A 234 -2.58 -3.20 17.72
N ASP A 235 -1.93 -2.23 17.08
CA ASP A 235 -1.31 -1.10 17.78
C ASP A 235 -2.34 -0.21 18.50
N GLN A 236 -3.48 0.04 17.88
CA GLN A 236 -4.57 0.81 18.50
C GLN A 236 -5.11 0.09 19.73
N LEU A 237 -5.33 -1.22 19.61
CA LEU A 237 -5.76 -2.06 20.73
C LEU A 237 -4.69 -2.13 21.83
N HIS A 238 -3.41 -2.20 21.48
CA HIS A 238 -2.32 -2.24 22.45
C HIS A 238 -2.25 -0.93 23.26
N LEU A 239 -2.35 0.21 22.58
CA LEU A 239 -2.39 1.51 23.25
C LEU A 239 -3.63 1.64 24.15
N ALA A 240 -4.80 1.20 23.68
CA ALA A 240 -6.02 1.17 24.49
C ALA A 240 -5.88 0.29 25.73
N ALA A 241 -5.29 -0.91 25.59
CA ALA A 241 -5.05 -1.82 26.69
C ALA A 241 -4.04 -1.24 27.71
N CYS A 242 -2.98 -0.57 27.24
CA CYS A 242 -2.04 0.13 28.10
C CYS A 242 -2.72 1.30 28.85
N ARG A 243 -3.66 2.02 28.23
CA ARG A 243 -4.40 3.09 28.91
C ARG A 243 -5.40 2.56 29.94
N ALA A 244 -6.06 1.44 29.64
CA ALA A 244 -7.01 0.81 30.55
C ALA A 244 -6.32 0.23 31.80
N ALA A 245 -5.13 -0.33 31.66
CA ALA A 245 -4.30 -0.79 32.76
C ALA A 245 -2.83 -0.39 32.55
N PRO A 246 -2.43 0.82 32.99
CA PRO A 246 -1.08 1.35 32.79
C PRO A 246 0.02 0.43 33.34
N PRO A 247 0.86 -0.14 32.48
CA PRO A 247 2.03 -0.88 32.94
C PRO A 247 3.07 0.08 33.55
N PRO A 248 3.98 -0.42 34.41
CA PRO A 248 5.11 0.38 34.89
C PRO A 248 5.90 0.96 33.70
N PRO A 249 6.27 2.26 33.72
CA PRO A 249 6.88 2.92 32.56
C PRO A 249 8.15 2.24 32.02
N LEU A 250 9.00 1.73 32.92
CA LEU A 250 10.23 1.03 32.54
C LEU A 250 9.93 -0.32 31.85
N THR A 251 8.95 -1.06 32.36
CA THR A 251 8.50 -2.32 31.75
C THR A 251 7.85 -2.07 30.39
N LEU A 252 7.09 -0.98 30.25
CA LEU A 252 6.51 -0.60 28.97
C LEU A 252 7.60 -0.24 27.95
N ALA A 253 8.61 0.53 28.37
CA ALA A 253 9.75 0.87 27.53
C ALA A 253 10.48 -0.38 27.01
N GLU A 254 10.73 -1.37 27.88
CA GLU A 254 11.36 -2.64 27.51
C GLU A 254 10.51 -3.45 26.52
N ARG A 255 9.19 -3.54 26.74
CA ARG A 255 8.27 -4.25 25.85
C ARG A 255 8.18 -3.58 24.47
N LEU A 256 8.04 -2.25 24.43
CA LEU A 256 8.01 -1.50 23.17
C LEU A 256 9.33 -1.64 22.41
N PHE A 257 10.47 -1.56 23.10
CA PHE A 257 11.78 -1.81 22.50
C PHE A 257 11.86 -3.22 21.89
N ALA A 258 11.49 -4.26 22.65
CA ALA A 258 11.53 -5.65 22.16
C ALA A 258 10.63 -5.86 20.93
N ARG A 259 9.48 -5.18 20.88
CA ARG A 259 8.56 -5.16 19.74
C ARG A 259 9.15 -4.46 18.52
N ASP A 260 9.74 -3.27 18.71
CA ASP A 260 10.16 -2.42 17.60
C ASP A 260 11.41 -2.95 16.89
N ILE A 261 12.32 -3.62 17.61
CA ILE A 261 13.56 -4.17 17.02
C ILE A 261 13.35 -5.41 16.15
N ILE A 262 12.17 -6.02 16.18
CA ILE A 262 11.83 -7.16 15.32
C ILE A 262 10.80 -6.79 14.26
N ALA A 263 10.44 -5.51 14.15
CA ALA A 263 9.42 -5.06 13.21
C ALA A 263 9.95 -5.09 11.76
N PRO A 264 9.27 -5.79 10.84
CA PRO A 264 9.49 -5.74 9.39
C PRO A 264 9.55 -4.33 8.80
N GLU A 265 10.11 -4.21 7.59
CA GLU A 265 10.28 -2.90 6.94
C GLU A 265 8.93 -2.27 6.61
N GLU A 266 8.02 -3.08 6.09
CA GLU A 266 6.70 -2.79 5.56
C GLU A 266 5.76 -2.21 6.62
N ILE A 267 5.91 -2.62 7.87
CA ILE A 267 5.08 -2.15 9.00
C ILE A 267 5.54 -0.77 9.48
N GLY A 268 6.78 -0.37 9.16
CA GLY A 268 7.42 0.80 9.75
C GLY A 268 7.78 0.59 11.23
N SER A 269 8.46 1.57 11.81
CA SER A 269 8.53 1.72 13.28
C SER A 269 7.50 2.77 13.67
N ARG A 270 6.49 2.38 14.46
CA ARG A 270 5.49 3.31 14.96
C ARG A 270 6.10 4.19 16.04
N THR A 271 5.70 5.46 16.04
CA THR A 271 6.32 6.47 16.87
C THR A 271 6.08 6.19 18.35
N ILE A 272 7.18 6.06 19.11
CA ILE A 272 7.19 6.06 20.59
C ILE A 272 6.39 7.25 21.18
N ALA A 273 6.21 8.31 20.38
CA ALA A 273 5.40 9.48 20.69
C ALA A 273 3.96 9.14 21.13
N ASP A 274 3.33 8.11 20.56
CA ASP A 274 1.96 7.69 20.93
C ASP A 274 1.85 7.22 22.40
N TYR A 275 2.98 6.86 23.01
CA TYR A 275 3.09 6.34 24.38
C TYR A 275 3.69 7.35 25.37
N THR A 276 3.90 8.60 24.95
CA THR A 276 4.59 9.64 25.74
C THR A 276 3.96 9.86 27.13
N ASP A 277 2.63 9.89 27.18
CA ASP A 277 1.85 10.07 28.41
C ASP A 277 2.00 8.89 29.39
N LEU A 278 2.09 7.67 28.85
CA LEU A 278 2.24 6.44 29.63
C LEU A 278 3.68 6.20 30.10
N LEU A 279 4.66 6.54 29.26
CA LEU A 279 6.08 6.34 29.56
C LEU A 279 6.65 7.43 30.48
N GLY A 280 6.17 8.67 30.32
CA GLY A 280 6.78 9.83 30.93
C GLY A 280 8.28 9.98 30.57
N PRO A 281 8.98 10.93 31.22
CA PRO A 281 10.39 11.19 30.94
C PRO A 281 11.31 9.99 31.23
N GLU A 282 11.04 9.23 32.29
CA GLU A 282 11.87 8.10 32.71
C GLU A 282 11.75 6.91 31.75
N GLY A 283 10.53 6.54 31.36
CA GLY A 283 10.29 5.48 30.39
C GLY A 283 10.88 5.81 29.02
N LEU A 284 10.71 7.05 28.54
CA LEU A 284 11.30 7.52 27.29
C LEU A 284 12.83 7.50 27.31
N ALA A 285 13.44 7.96 28.40
CA ALA A 285 14.89 7.91 28.56
C ALA A 285 15.40 6.45 28.58
N SER A 286 14.67 5.54 29.23
CA SER A 286 15.03 4.12 29.26
C SER A 286 14.91 3.48 27.88
N TRP A 287 13.80 3.69 27.16
CA TRP A 287 13.61 3.19 25.79
C TRP A 287 14.72 3.69 24.86
N ARG A 288 15.02 5.00 24.91
CA ARG A 288 16.06 5.61 24.07
C ARG A 288 17.43 5.00 24.35
N ARG A 289 17.77 4.77 25.62
CA ARG A 289 19.02 4.09 26.00
C ARG A 289 19.08 2.67 25.47
N LEU A 290 18.00 1.89 25.58
CA LEU A 290 17.94 0.51 25.04
C LEU A 290 18.21 0.46 23.54
N VAL A 291 17.60 1.39 22.77
CA VAL A 291 17.82 1.50 21.32
C VAL A 291 19.28 1.87 21.01
N VAL A 292 19.82 2.89 21.67
CA VAL A 292 21.20 3.35 21.46
C VAL A 292 22.21 2.25 21.79
N ASP A 293 22.05 1.58 22.92
CA ASP A 293 22.94 0.50 23.36
C ASP A 293 22.88 -0.68 22.37
N ALA A 294 21.68 -1.03 21.90
CA ALA A 294 21.48 -2.08 20.90
C ALA A 294 22.12 -1.73 19.54
N TRP A 295 22.00 -0.49 19.09
CA TRP A 295 22.62 0.00 17.85
C TRP A 295 24.15 0.11 17.95
N ALA A 296 24.67 0.44 19.13
CA ALA A 296 26.12 0.46 19.38
C ALA A 296 26.71 -0.96 19.35
N ALA A 297 25.95 -1.96 19.83
CA ALA A 297 26.37 -3.37 19.83
C ALA A 297 26.30 -4.04 18.44
N GLU A 298 25.59 -3.46 17.46
CA GLU A 298 25.50 -4.00 16.10
C GLU A 298 26.87 -3.92 15.37
N PRO A 299 27.38 -5.03 14.80
CA PRO A 299 28.66 -5.03 14.08
C PRO A 299 28.57 -4.13 12.85
N VAL A 300 29.65 -3.55 12.35
CA VAL A 300 29.59 -2.85 11.05
C VAL A 300 29.63 -3.88 9.92
N ILE A 301 28.60 -3.90 9.06
CA ILE A 301 28.58 -4.75 7.87
C ILE A 301 29.19 -3.92 6.74
N ALA A 302 30.40 -4.26 6.32
CA ALA A 302 31.05 -3.62 5.20
C ALA A 302 30.48 -4.15 3.86
N PRO A 303 30.26 -3.28 2.87
CA PRO A 303 29.88 -3.70 1.54
C PRO A 303 30.95 -4.63 0.95
N ARG A 304 30.52 -5.67 0.24
CA ARG A 304 31.39 -6.66 -0.42
C ARG A 304 31.26 -6.51 -1.94
N PRO A 305 32.08 -5.66 -2.57
CA PRO A 305 31.93 -5.35 -3.99
C PRO A 305 32.30 -6.52 -4.91
N ASP A 306 33.18 -7.41 -4.44
CA ASP A 306 33.72 -8.55 -5.20
C ASP A 306 32.89 -9.83 -5.07
N SER A 307 31.97 -9.91 -4.10
CA SER A 307 31.05 -11.05 -4.00
C SER A 307 29.92 -10.87 -5.01
N GLY A 308 29.61 -11.93 -5.75
CA GLY A 308 28.46 -11.96 -6.67
C GLY A 308 27.11 -11.66 -6.00
N THR A 309 27.07 -11.66 -4.67
CA THR A 309 25.91 -11.35 -3.82
C THR A 309 26.23 -10.20 -2.86
N PHE A 310 25.21 -9.42 -2.46
CA PHE A 310 25.34 -8.41 -1.42
C PHE A 310 25.31 -9.05 -0.03
N PRO A 311 25.93 -8.42 1.00
CA PRO A 311 25.83 -8.89 2.38
C PRO A 311 24.38 -8.95 2.83
N GLU A 312 24.01 -10.06 3.48
CA GLU A 312 22.71 -10.17 4.13
C GLU A 312 22.67 -9.27 5.37
N VAL A 313 21.63 -8.45 5.47
CA VAL A 313 21.42 -7.54 6.60
C VAL A 313 20.24 -8.07 7.41
N SER A 314 20.45 -8.29 8.71
CA SER A 314 19.37 -8.79 9.58
C SER A 314 18.24 -7.76 9.68
N ALA A 315 17.00 -8.25 9.73
CA ALA A 315 15.81 -7.41 9.96
C ALA A 315 15.96 -6.54 11.21
N ARG A 316 16.57 -7.09 12.26
CA ARG A 316 16.88 -6.36 13.50
C ARG A 316 17.72 -5.12 13.27
N ARG A 317 18.76 -5.21 12.44
CA ARG A 317 19.64 -4.07 12.15
C ARG A 317 18.90 -2.98 11.38
N LEU A 318 18.10 -3.37 10.39
CA LEU A 318 17.29 -2.42 9.62
C LEU A 318 16.26 -1.71 10.51
N ALA A 319 15.61 -2.45 11.42
CA ALA A 319 14.71 -1.89 12.41
C ALA A 319 15.43 -0.87 13.32
N LEU A 320 16.58 -1.22 13.89
CA LEU A 320 17.38 -0.31 14.72
C LEU A 320 17.84 0.94 13.94
N ALA A 321 18.26 0.79 12.69
CA ALA A 321 18.66 1.92 11.85
C ALA A 321 17.49 2.91 11.62
N ARG A 322 16.30 2.40 11.34
CA ARG A 322 15.08 3.23 11.20
C ARG A 322 14.73 3.96 12.49
N ILE A 323 14.75 3.27 13.62
CA ILE A 323 14.44 3.87 14.93
C ILE A 323 15.48 4.94 15.29
N MET A 324 16.77 4.66 15.07
CA MET A 324 17.83 5.65 15.28
C MET A 324 17.67 6.87 14.35
N ASP A 325 17.25 6.68 13.10
CA ASP A 325 16.98 7.78 12.18
C ASP A 325 15.82 8.67 12.67
N GLN A 326 14.74 8.06 13.17
CA GLN A 326 13.60 8.78 13.75
C GLN A 326 14.01 9.57 15.00
N ILE A 327 14.87 9.00 15.85
CA ILE A 327 15.41 9.70 17.02
C ILE A 327 16.21 10.92 16.58
N ALA A 328 17.13 10.76 15.63
CA ALA A 328 17.97 11.84 15.13
C ALA A 328 17.15 12.91 14.38
N GLU A 329 16.09 12.52 13.69
CA GLU A 329 15.12 13.45 13.08
C GLU A 329 14.39 14.29 14.13
N ALA A 330 13.90 13.67 15.21
CA ALA A 330 13.24 14.37 16.30
C ALA A 330 14.18 15.37 17.02
N ASP A 331 15.48 15.07 17.07
CA ASP A 331 16.50 15.96 17.62
C ASP A 331 16.99 17.03 16.62
N GLY A 332 16.63 16.92 15.34
CA GLY A 332 17.14 17.79 14.27
C GLY A 332 18.62 17.54 13.92
N ASP A 333 19.17 16.37 14.27
CA ASP A 333 20.57 16.01 14.05
C ASP A 333 20.77 15.35 12.68
N VAL A 334 20.92 16.20 11.66
CA VAL A 334 21.18 15.77 10.28
C VAL A 334 22.45 14.92 10.16
N GLU A 335 23.50 15.22 10.92
CA GLU A 335 24.78 14.50 10.84
C GLU A 335 24.65 13.08 11.40
N ALA A 336 23.91 12.91 12.50
CA ALA A 336 23.57 11.58 13.00
C ALA A 336 22.77 10.76 11.98
N ARG A 337 21.80 11.38 11.29
CA ARG A 337 21.03 10.71 10.22
C ARG A 337 21.91 10.25 9.05
N ILE A 338 22.92 11.03 8.68
CA ILE A 338 23.93 10.65 7.67
C ILE A 338 24.78 9.49 8.19
N ALA A 339 25.28 9.58 9.43
CA ALA A 339 26.12 8.54 10.03
C ALA A 339 25.40 7.20 10.20
N ILE A 340 24.11 7.21 10.53
CA ILE A 340 23.28 5.99 10.63
C ILE A 340 23.18 5.30 9.28
N ARG A 341 22.81 6.04 8.21
CA ARG A 341 22.73 5.51 6.84
C ARG A 341 24.08 5.02 6.34
N ALA A 342 25.17 5.69 6.70
CA ALA A 342 26.52 5.26 6.35
C ALA A 342 26.88 3.88 6.93
N ARG A 343 26.36 3.52 8.12
CA ARG A 343 26.59 2.20 8.76
C ARG A 343 25.76 1.06 8.17
N THR A 344 24.89 1.34 7.19
CA THR A 344 24.02 0.37 6.51
C THR A 344 24.24 0.30 5.00
N LEU A 345 25.33 0.87 4.48
CA LEU A 345 25.63 0.87 3.06
C LEU A 345 26.10 -0.53 2.60
N THR A 346 25.26 -1.25 1.86
CA THR A 346 25.59 -2.58 1.35
C THR A 346 25.56 -2.67 -0.17
N SER A 347 24.85 -1.75 -0.83
CA SER A 347 24.62 -1.74 -2.28
C SER A 347 24.74 -0.33 -2.87
N PRO A 348 24.93 -0.20 -4.20
CA PRO A 348 24.89 1.10 -4.88
C PRO A 348 23.57 1.86 -4.69
N ALA A 349 22.45 1.14 -4.47
CA ALA A 349 21.17 1.75 -4.17
C ALA A 349 21.17 2.44 -2.81
N ASP A 350 21.83 1.86 -1.80
CA ASP A 350 21.97 2.48 -0.48
C ASP A 350 22.81 3.76 -0.54
N TYR A 351 23.91 3.72 -1.30
CA TYR A 351 24.73 4.92 -1.56
C TYR A 351 23.90 6.00 -2.26
N ARG A 352 23.10 5.63 -3.26
CA ARG A 352 22.23 6.59 -3.95
C ARG A 352 21.23 7.25 -2.99
N LYS A 353 20.53 6.45 -2.16
CA LYS A 353 19.59 6.95 -1.15
C LYS A 353 20.28 7.92 -0.17
N LEU A 354 21.51 7.61 0.26
CA LEU A 354 22.29 8.50 1.14
C LEU A 354 22.67 9.81 0.45
N VAL A 355 23.10 9.76 -0.81
CA VAL A 355 23.45 10.97 -1.57
C VAL A 355 22.23 11.86 -1.79
N GLU A 356 21.09 11.28 -2.18
CA GLU A 356 19.82 11.99 -2.31
C GLU A 356 19.43 12.66 -0.99
N PHE A 357 19.50 11.93 0.14
CA PHE A 357 19.27 12.48 1.47
C PHE A 357 20.20 13.65 1.82
N CYS A 358 21.51 13.53 1.55
CA CYS A 358 22.48 14.60 1.79
C CYS A 358 22.16 15.86 0.96
N LEU A 359 21.69 15.70 -0.29
CA LEU A 359 21.30 16.83 -1.13
C LEU A 359 20.03 17.51 -0.59
N GLU A 360 19.03 16.73 -0.17
CA GLU A 360 17.80 17.24 0.45
C GLU A 360 18.08 17.98 1.76
N ALA A 361 19.07 17.52 2.53
CA ALA A 361 19.50 18.13 3.78
C ALA A 361 20.51 19.29 3.62
N ASP A 362 20.76 19.75 2.39
CA ASP A 362 21.72 20.81 2.07
C ASP A 362 23.14 20.51 2.60
N ARG A 363 23.61 19.29 2.32
CA ARG A 363 24.97 18.78 2.60
C ARG A 363 25.66 18.33 1.31
N PRO A 364 25.97 19.26 0.38
CA PRO A 364 26.53 18.92 -0.93
C PRO A 364 27.92 18.27 -0.85
N ASP A 365 28.73 18.63 0.14
CA ASP A 365 30.06 18.04 0.33
C ASP A 365 29.97 16.58 0.76
N ALA A 366 29.06 16.25 1.70
CA ALA A 366 28.79 14.88 2.11
C ALA A 366 28.17 14.07 0.97
N ALA A 367 27.24 14.67 0.21
CA ALA A 367 26.66 14.06 -0.98
C ALA A 367 27.75 13.67 -1.99
N ARG A 368 28.71 14.57 -2.27
CA ARG A 368 29.82 14.29 -3.18
C ARG A 368 30.74 13.19 -2.64
N HIS A 369 31.07 13.23 -1.35
CA HIS A 369 31.92 12.24 -0.71
C HIS A 369 31.35 10.82 -0.86
N TRP A 370 30.10 10.60 -0.46
CA TRP A 370 29.46 9.29 -0.53
C TRP A 370 29.24 8.83 -1.98
N LEU A 371 28.98 9.76 -2.89
CA LEU A 371 28.85 9.45 -4.31
C LEU A 371 30.16 8.93 -4.91
N ASP A 372 31.27 9.60 -4.61
CA ASP A 372 32.59 9.19 -5.07
C ASP A 372 33.01 7.85 -4.46
N GLU A 373 32.73 7.65 -3.16
CA GLU A 373 33.00 6.37 -2.48
C GLU A 373 32.20 5.22 -3.08
N GLY A 374 30.90 5.38 -3.30
CA GLY A 374 30.05 4.33 -3.88
C GLY A 374 30.44 3.96 -5.31
N ILE A 375 30.83 4.94 -6.13
CA ILE A 375 31.36 4.68 -7.49
C ILE A 375 32.67 3.91 -7.42
N TRP A 376 33.59 4.35 -6.55
CA TRP A 376 34.90 3.71 -6.40
C TRP A 376 34.76 2.27 -5.90
N LEU A 377 33.96 2.04 -4.86
CA LEU A 377 33.82 0.74 -4.25
C LEU A 377 33.24 -0.31 -5.22
N PHE A 378 32.29 0.10 -6.08
CA PHE A 378 31.60 -0.80 -7.01
C PHE A 378 32.06 -0.65 -8.47
N GLU A 379 33.23 -0.05 -8.73
CA GLU A 379 33.74 0.25 -10.07
C GLU A 379 33.87 -0.99 -10.97
N GLY A 380 34.17 -2.15 -10.38
CA GLY A 380 34.26 -3.44 -11.07
C GLY A 380 32.92 -3.94 -11.64
N ARG A 381 31.79 -3.37 -11.19
CA ARG A 381 30.43 -3.72 -11.63
C ARG A 381 29.74 -2.52 -12.25
N LYS A 382 30.26 -2.06 -13.41
CA LYS A 382 29.77 -0.90 -14.17
C LYS A 382 28.25 -0.81 -14.36
N GLN A 383 27.57 -1.97 -14.46
CA GLN A 383 26.12 -2.04 -14.59
C GLN A 383 25.40 -1.48 -13.35
N LEU A 384 25.94 -1.72 -12.16
CA LEU A 384 25.33 -1.39 -10.87
C LEU A 384 25.61 0.05 -10.42
N VAL A 385 26.70 0.66 -10.89
CA VAL A 385 27.07 2.06 -10.57
C VAL A 385 26.56 3.08 -11.58
N ARG A 386 25.83 2.64 -12.63
CA ARG A 386 25.33 3.53 -13.69
C ARG A 386 24.54 4.70 -13.14
N ASP A 387 23.66 4.45 -12.19
CA ASP A 387 22.82 5.49 -11.57
C ASP A 387 23.65 6.50 -10.79
N LEU A 388 24.65 6.05 -10.04
CA LEU A 388 25.59 6.93 -9.31
C LEU A 388 26.41 7.78 -10.30
N ILE A 389 26.86 7.21 -11.41
CA ILE A 389 27.59 7.97 -12.44
C ILE A 389 26.68 9.04 -13.08
N ILE A 390 25.42 8.71 -13.37
CA ILE A 390 24.43 9.67 -13.89
C ILE A 390 24.22 10.80 -12.87
N LEU A 391 24.06 10.46 -11.60
CA LEU A 391 23.91 11.42 -10.51
C LEU A 391 25.13 12.34 -10.40
N LYS A 392 26.35 11.78 -10.48
CA LYS A 392 27.61 12.54 -10.45
C LYS A 392 27.70 13.53 -11.59
N THR A 393 27.33 13.08 -12.80
CA THR A 393 27.28 13.95 -13.98
C THR A 393 26.31 15.11 -13.75
N ARG A 394 25.13 14.85 -13.21
CA ARG A 394 24.14 15.90 -12.91
C ARG A 394 24.65 16.91 -11.87
N LEU A 395 25.36 16.47 -10.84
CA LEU A 395 25.92 17.35 -9.80
C LEU A 395 27.13 18.16 -10.30
N GLU A 396 27.90 17.61 -11.23
CA GLU A 396 29.03 18.31 -11.87
C GLU A 396 28.60 19.22 -13.01
N THR A 397 27.39 19.03 -13.54
CA THR A 397 26.81 19.96 -14.51
C THR A 397 26.25 21.14 -13.73
N PRO A 398 26.81 22.36 -13.84
CA PRO A 398 26.19 23.52 -13.21
C PRO A 398 24.75 23.65 -13.68
N ALA A 399 23.84 24.01 -12.77
CA ALA A 399 22.46 24.34 -13.08
C ALA A 399 22.45 25.17 -14.36
N LYS A 400 21.75 24.66 -15.39
CA LYS A 400 21.68 25.26 -16.73
C LYS A 400 21.57 26.77 -16.57
N ALA A 401 22.61 27.50 -16.98
CA ALA A 401 22.59 28.96 -16.98
C ALA A 401 21.27 29.42 -17.62
N PRO A 402 20.62 30.49 -17.11
CA PRO A 402 19.42 31.01 -17.74
C PRO A 402 19.70 31.18 -19.24
N SER A 403 18.78 30.68 -20.08
CA SER A 403 18.90 30.75 -21.54
C SER A 403 19.43 32.12 -21.95
N PRO A 404 20.36 32.21 -22.92
CA PRO A 404 20.90 33.49 -23.35
C PRO A 404 19.75 34.45 -23.67
N PRO A 405 19.89 35.77 -23.39
CA PRO A 405 18.83 36.74 -23.61
C PRO A 405 18.22 36.54 -25.00
N ALA A 406 16.89 36.57 -25.13
CA ALA A 406 16.16 36.26 -26.36
C ALA A 406 16.77 36.93 -27.61
N ASP A 407 17.32 38.13 -27.45
CA ASP A 407 18.01 38.90 -28.50
C ASP A 407 19.24 38.20 -29.10
N THR A 408 19.98 37.41 -28.32
CA THR A 408 21.17 36.67 -28.76
C THR A 408 20.77 35.47 -29.62
N GLU A 409 19.70 34.78 -29.24
CA GLU A 409 19.16 33.64 -29.98
C GLU A 409 18.48 34.07 -31.29
N ILE A 410 17.75 35.20 -31.25
CA ILE A 410 17.18 35.83 -32.44
C ILE A 410 18.28 36.20 -33.44
N ARG A 411 19.38 36.79 -32.97
CA ARG A 411 20.51 37.20 -33.80
C ARG A 411 21.19 36.00 -34.46
N ALA A 412 21.55 34.99 -33.68
CA ALA A 412 22.23 33.80 -34.19
C ALA A 412 21.39 33.05 -35.24
N ARG A 413 20.07 32.92 -35.01
CA ARG A 413 19.17 32.29 -35.98
C ARG A 413 18.99 33.14 -37.24
N THR A 414 18.95 34.47 -37.10
CA THR A 414 18.89 35.41 -38.23
C THR A 414 20.14 35.29 -39.12
N ASP A 415 21.33 35.27 -38.52
CA ASP A 415 22.59 35.10 -39.26
C ASP A 415 22.64 33.75 -39.97
N ARG A 416 22.11 32.70 -39.34
CA ARG A 416 22.03 31.35 -39.93
C ARG A 416 21.07 31.28 -41.12
N ILE A 417 19.92 31.96 -41.04
CA ILE A 417 18.96 32.07 -42.14
C ILE A 417 19.63 32.76 -43.33
N GLU A 418 20.31 33.89 -43.10
CA GLU A 418 21.02 34.62 -44.16
C GLU A 418 22.12 33.76 -44.81
N ALA A 419 22.87 33.01 -44.02
CA ALA A 419 23.89 32.08 -44.54
C ALA A 419 23.28 30.97 -45.41
N LEU A 420 22.17 30.34 -44.97
CA LEU A 420 21.48 29.29 -45.72
C LEU A 420 20.87 29.82 -47.02
N ILE A 421 20.27 31.01 -46.96
CA ILE A 421 19.78 31.68 -48.16
C ILE A 421 20.95 31.95 -49.09
N ALA A 422 22.08 32.48 -48.61
CA ALA A 422 23.25 32.75 -49.44
C ALA A 422 23.77 31.50 -50.17
N THR A 423 23.87 30.35 -49.49
CA THR A 423 24.33 29.06 -50.05
C THR A 423 23.49 28.62 -51.26
N GLY A 424 22.18 28.86 -51.22
CA GLY A 424 21.28 28.52 -52.33
C GLY A 424 20.96 27.03 -52.46
N GLY A 425 19.98 26.73 -53.31
CA GLY A 425 19.44 25.37 -53.48
C GLY A 425 18.20 25.11 -52.61
N ARG A 426 17.31 24.24 -53.09
CA ARG A 426 16.01 23.98 -52.46
C ARG A 426 16.11 23.47 -51.01
N PRO A 427 17.00 22.54 -50.64
CA PRO A 427 17.11 22.07 -49.26
C PRO A 427 17.54 23.18 -48.29
N ALA A 428 18.44 24.07 -48.72
CA ALA A 428 18.88 25.20 -47.90
C ALA A 428 17.76 26.24 -47.72
N TYR A 429 16.93 26.46 -48.75
CA TYR A 429 15.75 27.34 -48.64
C TYR A 429 14.67 26.76 -47.73
N GLU A 430 14.40 25.45 -47.80
CA GLU A 430 13.43 24.79 -46.92
C GLU A 430 13.86 24.89 -45.44
N GLN A 431 15.15 24.67 -45.16
CA GLN A 431 15.72 24.87 -43.82
C GLN A 431 15.65 26.34 -43.36
N ALA A 432 15.94 27.29 -44.26
CA ALA A 432 15.81 28.72 -43.94
C ALA A 432 14.36 29.11 -43.62
N CYS A 433 13.38 28.62 -44.38
CA CYS A 433 11.95 28.85 -44.11
C CYS A 433 11.50 28.22 -42.78
N GLN A 434 12.01 27.03 -42.44
CA GLN A 434 11.71 26.39 -41.16
C GLN A 434 12.26 27.20 -39.98
N LEU A 435 13.51 27.68 -40.09
CA LEU A 435 14.10 28.55 -39.08
C LEU A 435 13.34 29.88 -38.96
N LEU A 436 12.87 30.45 -40.08
CA LEU A 436 12.00 31.63 -40.06
C LEU A 436 10.71 31.36 -39.27
N LYS A 437 10.00 30.25 -39.53
CA LYS A 437 8.78 29.88 -38.79
C LYS A 437 9.05 29.75 -37.28
N GLN A 438 10.17 29.14 -36.89
CA GLN A 438 10.58 29.04 -35.49
C GLN A 438 10.93 30.40 -34.87
N LEU A 439 11.47 31.33 -35.65
CA LEU A 439 11.85 32.67 -35.20
C LEU A 439 10.62 33.56 -34.98
N ALA A 440 9.46 33.26 -35.60
CA ALA A 440 8.20 33.95 -35.35
C ALA A 440 7.72 33.86 -33.89
N ALA A 441 7.98 32.75 -33.21
CA ALA A 441 7.60 32.55 -31.81
C ALA A 441 8.46 33.36 -30.83
N LEU A 442 9.62 33.88 -31.27
CA LEU A 442 10.61 34.55 -30.42
C LEU A 442 10.61 36.09 -30.57
N ARG A 443 9.83 36.66 -31.50
CA ARG A 443 9.82 38.11 -31.77
C ARG A 443 8.41 38.64 -32.00
N SER A 444 8.24 39.96 -31.94
CA SER A 444 6.93 40.58 -32.22
C SER A 444 6.49 40.35 -33.67
N PRO A 445 5.18 40.24 -33.95
CA PRO A 445 4.66 40.07 -35.31
C PRO A 445 5.14 41.17 -36.28
N ALA A 446 5.26 42.41 -35.81
CA ALA A 446 5.76 43.53 -36.60
C ALA A 446 7.23 43.34 -37.00
N ALA A 447 8.11 42.98 -36.04
CA ALA A 447 9.51 42.70 -36.34
C ALA A 447 9.68 41.46 -37.25
N HIS A 448 8.75 40.51 -37.14
CA HIS A 448 8.74 39.35 -38.03
C HIS A 448 8.39 39.68 -39.47
N ALA A 449 7.34 40.47 -39.67
CA ALA A 449 6.93 40.94 -40.99
C ALA A 449 8.05 41.75 -41.65
N THR A 450 8.68 42.68 -40.93
CA THR A 450 9.79 43.49 -41.48
C THR A 450 10.94 42.64 -41.99
N HIS A 451 11.38 41.61 -41.25
CA HIS A 451 12.48 40.75 -41.69
C HIS A 451 12.08 39.89 -42.91
N LEU A 452 10.84 39.39 -42.97
CA LEU A 452 10.36 38.68 -44.17
C LEU A 452 10.35 39.58 -45.41
N ASP A 453 9.92 40.83 -45.27
CA ASP A 453 9.91 41.80 -46.36
C ASP A 453 11.33 42.17 -46.80
N GLU A 454 12.29 42.26 -45.87
CA GLU A 454 13.71 42.45 -46.20
C GLU A 454 14.28 41.28 -46.99
N ILE A 455 13.98 40.05 -46.59
CA ILE A 455 14.39 38.83 -47.32
C ILE A 455 13.76 38.82 -48.72
N ARG A 456 12.46 39.09 -48.83
CA ARG A 456 11.75 39.16 -50.13
C ARG A 456 12.36 40.21 -51.04
N ARG A 457 12.67 41.40 -50.51
CA ARG A 457 13.28 42.50 -51.26
C ARG A 457 14.70 42.14 -51.72
N ARG A 458 15.52 41.60 -50.83
CA ARG A 458 16.95 41.29 -51.08
C ARG A 458 17.13 40.09 -52.00
N TYR A 459 16.25 39.09 -51.92
CA TYR A 459 16.38 37.83 -52.65
C TYR A 459 15.29 37.59 -53.70
N ARG A 460 14.62 38.65 -54.19
CA ARG A 460 13.54 38.61 -55.19
C ARG A 460 13.83 37.77 -56.45
N SER A 461 15.10 37.63 -56.85
CA SER A 461 15.50 36.84 -58.02
C SER A 461 15.51 35.32 -57.76
N ARG A 462 15.45 34.87 -56.50
CA ARG A 462 15.46 33.46 -56.10
C ARG A 462 14.04 32.89 -56.06
N ARG A 463 13.49 32.56 -57.24
CA ARG A 463 12.08 32.13 -57.42
C ARG A 463 11.65 30.97 -56.52
N VAL A 464 12.53 29.98 -56.30
CA VAL A 464 12.25 28.81 -55.44
C VAL A 464 12.12 29.21 -53.96
N LEU A 465 12.92 30.17 -53.49
CA LEU A 465 12.79 30.69 -52.13
C LEU A 465 11.49 31.49 -51.98
N MET A 466 11.13 32.32 -52.98
CA MET A 466 9.88 33.08 -52.95
C MET A 466 8.65 32.15 -52.87
N SER A 467 8.62 31.08 -53.69
CA SER A 467 7.53 30.11 -53.60
C SER A 467 7.41 29.40 -52.26
N LEU A 468 8.52 29.24 -51.52
CA LEU A 468 8.53 28.61 -50.19
C LEU A 468 8.21 29.59 -49.05
N LEU A 469 8.34 30.90 -49.27
CA LEU A 469 7.95 31.93 -48.30
C LEU A 469 6.46 32.29 -48.39
N ASP A 470 5.86 32.06 -49.56
CA ASP A 470 4.44 32.30 -49.81
C ASP A 470 3.57 31.04 -49.57
N ALA A 471 4.19 29.93 -49.16
CA ALA A 471 3.58 28.65 -48.78
C ALA A 471 3.60 28.43 -47.26
#